data_AF-A0AA96SSS0-F1
#
_entry.id   AF-A0AA96SSS0-F1
#
_cell.length_a   1.000
_cell.length_b   1.000
_cell.length_c   1.000
_cell.angle_alpha   90.00
_cell.angle_beta   90.00
_cell.angle_gamma   90.00
#
_symmetry.space_group_name_H-M   'P 1'
#
loop_
_entity.id
_entity.type
_entity.pdbx_description
1 polymer ?
#
loop_
_entity_poly.entity_id
_entity_poly.type
_entity_poly.pdbx_seq_one_letter_code
_entity_poly.pdbx_strand_id
1 'polypeptide(L)'
;MERRRRDLFEKTEPIEQPLLATSPSRRAIVAIIDDGLAFAHERFRFQDGRSRVKYFWNQDDHTNTGRPAGFGWGRELQENEINQLLASCTHTGLLDEDEFYRLAGQNLAARRAKHGTHVMDIACGLDPKHAVPEDPKLPYIIGVQLPKWVTEETSGAFLTPNVYAAISYILSRADQISAAEGTGPIPVVINLSYGTIAGPHDGTSQLEAAIDQLIASRTAPLRVVLPAGNHYLARCHAVVELPQASVPGQPPKRLRWRVQPDNKANSFMELWLPKQATEKSQPEITIRITTPTNQRSPWIGANQNWQWRISGQLRFFAKYYTAVGERSQIFLAMAPTADLGMPSLTAPSGTWLIEFKNKGVATTVDVWVQRGDTPFGYPLSGRQSRLEDENYVRFDLAGRPEQDDKGSSPVRRESTINALATGTHAIVVGAYLRSDKAVSEYSGAGGVKQQMARPQSEAPMCRQLETSRQYTGICLPPVRAAVPL
;
A
#
# COMPACT_ATOMS: atom_id res chain seq x y z
N MET A 1 26.72 -17.14 -17.52
CA MET A 1 26.09 -15.85 -17.91
C MET A 1 25.17 -15.40 -16.77
N GLU A 2 25.76 -15.28 -15.58
CA GLU A 2 25.10 -15.40 -14.26
C GLU A 2 25.49 -14.23 -13.34
N ARG A 3 26.08 -13.18 -13.95
CA ARG A 3 26.76 -12.09 -13.25
C ARG A 3 25.99 -10.77 -13.19
N ARG A 4 24.86 -10.61 -13.90
CA ARG A 4 24.17 -9.30 -13.98
C ARG A 4 23.14 -9.02 -12.87
N ARG A 5 22.82 -10.00 -12.01
CA ARG A 5 21.85 -9.81 -10.91
C ARG A 5 22.49 -9.37 -9.58
N ARG A 6 23.82 -9.26 -9.51
CA ARG A 6 24.52 -8.69 -8.34
C ARG A 6 24.60 -7.17 -8.34
N ASP A 7 24.33 -6.53 -9.47
CA ASP A 7 24.64 -5.11 -9.67
C ASP A 7 23.38 -4.23 -9.77
N LEU A 8 22.17 -4.81 -9.72
CA LEU A 8 20.89 -4.06 -9.69
C LEU A 8 20.48 -3.60 -8.29
N PHE A 9 21.17 -4.14 -7.28
CA PHE A 9 21.26 -3.59 -5.95
C PHE A 9 22.74 -3.66 -5.65
N GLU A 10 23.46 -2.53 -5.65
CA GLU A 10 24.74 -2.50 -4.96
C GLU A 10 24.50 -3.18 -3.61
N LYS A 11 25.36 -4.13 -3.24
CA LYS A 11 25.48 -4.53 -1.85
C LYS A 11 25.77 -3.24 -1.09
N THR A 12 24.73 -2.54 -0.66
CA THR A 12 24.84 -1.60 0.41
C THR A 12 25.28 -2.48 1.55
N GLU A 13 26.57 -2.37 1.90
CA GLU A 13 26.98 -2.73 3.24
C GLU A 13 25.92 -2.17 4.18
N PRO A 14 25.49 -2.92 5.22
CA PRO A 14 24.51 -2.41 6.15
C PRO A 14 24.93 -0.98 6.47
N ILE A 15 24.07 -0.02 6.16
CA ILE A 15 24.34 1.37 6.50
C ILE A 15 24.49 1.30 8.01
N GLU A 16 25.73 1.34 8.49
CA GLU A 16 26.06 1.72 9.84
C GLU A 16 25.58 3.16 9.92
N GLN A 17 24.27 3.31 10.13
CA GLN A 17 23.77 4.53 10.73
C GLN A 17 24.62 4.65 11.98
N PRO A 18 25.34 5.77 12.17
CA PRO A 18 26.05 5.97 13.42
C PRO A 18 25.03 5.69 14.50
N LEU A 19 25.28 4.66 15.30
CA LEU A 19 24.49 4.31 16.47
C LEU A 19 24.21 5.64 17.13
N LEU A 20 22.95 6.10 17.04
CA LEU A 20 22.53 7.40 17.56
C LEU A 20 23.11 7.47 18.96
N ALA A 21 24.05 8.39 19.13
CA ALA A 21 24.97 8.44 20.25
C ALA A 21 24.23 8.11 21.54
N THR A 22 24.79 7.14 22.29
CA THR A 22 24.49 6.71 23.68
C THR A 22 23.44 7.57 24.40
N SER A 23 22.21 7.54 23.91
CA SER A 23 21.10 8.21 24.57
C SER A 23 20.62 7.24 25.64
N PRO A 24 20.27 7.73 26.85
CA PRO A 24 19.65 6.86 27.84
C PRO A 24 18.50 6.11 27.16
N SER A 25 18.43 4.79 27.36
CA SER A 25 17.41 3.94 26.75
C SER A 25 16.05 4.56 27.05
N ARG A 26 15.45 5.14 26.02
CA ARG A 26 14.21 5.89 26.11
C ARG A 26 13.14 5.09 25.39
N ARG A 27 12.00 4.95 26.04
CA ARG A 27 10.90 4.21 25.46
C ARG A 27 10.45 4.87 24.16
N ALA A 28 10.26 4.06 23.12
CA ALA A 28 9.70 4.49 21.85
C ALA A 28 8.22 4.08 21.75
N ILE A 29 7.52 4.61 20.75
CA ILE A 29 6.18 4.15 20.37
C ILE A 29 6.27 3.43 19.04
N VAL A 30 5.69 2.23 18.97
CA VAL A 30 5.38 1.54 17.72
C VAL A 30 3.88 1.67 17.49
N ALA A 31 3.50 2.36 16.43
CA ALA A 31 2.11 2.58 16.08
C ALA A 31 1.73 1.77 14.83
N ILE A 32 0.55 1.15 14.87
CA ILE A 32 0.04 0.31 13.78
C ILE A 32 -1.26 0.93 13.26
N ILE A 33 -1.30 1.22 11.96
CA ILE A 33 -2.51 1.65 11.25
C ILE A 33 -2.93 0.48 10.36
N ASP A 34 -3.98 -0.23 10.74
CA ASP A 34 -4.45 -1.41 9.99
C ASP A 34 -5.92 -1.75 10.26
N ASP A 35 -6.40 -2.90 9.77
CA ASP A 35 -7.70 -3.46 10.08
C ASP A 35 -7.64 -4.82 10.80
N GLY A 36 -8.57 -5.03 11.73
CA GLY A 36 -8.62 -6.24 12.55
C GLY A 36 -7.43 -6.36 13.48
N LEU A 37 -7.17 -5.32 14.29
CA LEU A 37 -6.12 -5.29 15.31
C LEU A 37 -6.60 -5.98 16.60
N ALA A 38 -6.12 -7.20 16.87
CA ALA A 38 -6.42 -7.95 18.09
C ALA A 38 -5.59 -7.45 19.29
N PHE A 39 -5.84 -6.22 19.73
CA PHE A 39 -5.01 -5.51 20.71
C PHE A 39 -5.06 -6.07 22.15
N ALA A 40 -6.06 -6.89 22.48
CA ALA A 40 -6.16 -7.65 23.74
C ALA A 40 -5.24 -8.88 23.83
N HIS A 41 -4.75 -9.38 22.69
CA HIS A 41 -4.02 -10.64 22.60
C HIS A 41 -2.80 -10.65 23.54
N GLU A 42 -2.47 -11.81 24.11
CA GLU A 42 -1.45 -11.91 25.15
C GLU A 42 -0.11 -11.32 24.76
N ARG A 43 0.24 -11.48 23.48
CA ARG A 43 1.49 -10.99 22.91
C ARG A 43 1.61 -9.46 22.90
N PHE A 44 0.56 -8.71 23.22
CA PHE A 44 0.55 -7.25 23.38
C PHE A 44 0.38 -6.78 24.83
N ARG A 45 0.52 -7.71 25.79
CA ARG A 45 0.48 -7.42 27.23
C ARG A 45 1.88 -7.49 27.83
N PHE A 46 2.04 -6.86 28.99
CA PHE A 46 3.18 -7.05 29.87
C PHE A 46 3.03 -8.38 30.64
N GLN A 47 4.11 -8.82 31.27
CA GLN A 47 4.16 -10.06 32.05
C GLN A 47 3.14 -10.10 33.20
N ASP A 48 2.73 -8.94 33.71
CA ASP A 48 1.74 -8.79 34.78
C ASP A 48 0.28 -8.76 34.27
N GLY A 49 0.09 -8.97 32.97
CA GLY A 49 -1.22 -8.98 32.32
C GLY A 49 -1.74 -7.61 31.89
N ARG A 50 -1.09 -6.50 32.26
CA ARG A 50 -1.48 -5.15 31.80
C ARG A 50 -1.19 -4.98 30.31
N SER A 51 -1.99 -4.18 29.63
CA SER A 51 -1.80 -3.82 28.23
C SER A 51 -0.50 -3.05 27.98
N ARG A 52 0.20 -3.33 26.87
CA ARG A 52 1.26 -2.44 26.32
C ARG A 52 0.69 -1.38 25.38
N VAL A 53 -0.59 -1.51 25.01
CA VAL A 53 -1.33 -0.56 24.17
C VAL A 53 -1.78 0.59 25.05
N LYS A 54 -1.20 1.77 24.82
CA LYS A 54 -1.53 2.99 25.56
C LYS A 54 -2.80 3.66 25.05
N TYR A 55 -3.01 3.59 23.74
CA TYR A 55 -4.15 4.19 23.05
C TYR A 55 -4.56 3.30 21.89
N PHE A 56 -5.87 3.14 21.72
CA PHE A 56 -6.46 2.44 20.58
C PHE A 56 -7.61 3.26 20.01
N TRP A 57 -7.54 3.63 18.73
CA TRP A 57 -8.62 4.32 18.04
C TRP A 57 -9.32 3.42 17.04
N ASN A 58 -10.60 3.17 17.27
CA ASN A 58 -11.49 2.51 16.33
C ASN A 58 -12.22 3.53 15.45
N GLN A 59 -11.75 3.74 14.21
CA GLN A 59 -12.41 4.64 13.26
C GLN A 59 -13.72 4.04 12.69
N ASP A 60 -13.92 2.73 12.80
CA ASP A 60 -15.13 2.01 12.35
C ASP A 60 -16.27 2.05 13.39
N ASP A 61 -16.01 2.62 14.59
CA ASP A 61 -17.03 2.74 15.62
C ASP A 61 -17.99 3.91 15.32
N HIS A 62 -19.27 3.59 15.13
CA HIS A 62 -20.33 4.53 14.81
C HIS A 62 -21.28 4.82 16.00
N THR A 63 -20.96 4.34 17.20
CA THR A 63 -21.78 4.57 18.40
C THR A 63 -21.80 6.04 18.84
N ASN A 64 -20.88 6.85 18.33
CA ASN A 64 -20.69 8.25 18.69
C ASN A 64 -20.34 8.47 20.17
N THR A 65 -19.73 7.47 20.81
CA THR A 65 -19.27 7.54 22.21
C THR A 65 -17.74 7.48 22.27
N GLY A 66 -17.15 8.14 23.27
CA GLY A 66 -15.70 8.07 23.50
C GLY A 66 -14.85 8.57 22.32
N ARG A 67 -15.31 9.57 21.57
CA ARG A 67 -14.54 10.12 20.43
C ARG A 67 -13.20 10.68 20.92
N PRO A 68 -12.10 10.45 20.20
CA PRO A 68 -10.82 10.99 20.60
C PRO A 68 -10.86 12.53 20.54
N ALA A 69 -10.38 13.18 21.60
CA ALA A 69 -10.34 14.65 21.64
C ALA A 69 -9.58 15.23 20.44
N GLY A 70 -10.18 16.19 19.74
CA GLY A 70 -9.66 16.77 18.50
C GLY A 70 -10.07 16.02 17.21
N PHE A 71 -10.75 14.88 17.33
CA PHE A 71 -11.20 14.05 16.20
C PHE A 71 -12.73 13.90 16.23
N GLY A 72 -13.36 13.87 15.05
CA GLY A 72 -14.81 13.99 14.93
C GLY A 72 -15.60 12.67 14.99
N TRP A 73 -14.94 11.51 14.97
CA TRP A 73 -15.58 10.20 14.81
C TRP A 73 -14.80 9.05 15.44
N GLY A 74 -15.40 7.87 15.42
CA GLY A 74 -14.83 6.67 16.02
C GLY A 74 -14.90 6.68 17.54
N ARG A 75 -14.23 5.71 18.14
CA ARG A 75 -14.10 5.55 19.59
C ARG A 75 -12.64 5.31 19.96
N GLU A 76 -12.18 6.03 20.96
CA GLU A 76 -10.88 5.83 21.60
C GLU A 76 -11.03 4.96 22.85
N LEU A 77 -10.07 4.06 23.06
CA LEU A 77 -9.85 3.35 24.31
C LEU A 77 -8.46 3.70 24.83
N GLN A 78 -8.41 4.23 26.05
CA GLN A 78 -7.17 4.51 26.76
C GLN A 78 -6.69 3.29 27.56
N GLU A 79 -5.41 3.27 27.92
CA GLU A 79 -4.79 2.17 28.68
C GLU A 79 -5.61 1.70 29.89
N ASN A 80 -6.16 2.63 30.67
CA ASN A 80 -6.98 2.31 31.85
C ASN A 80 -8.27 1.57 31.46
N GLU A 81 -8.97 2.02 30.43
CA GLU A 81 -10.19 1.37 29.91
C GLU A 81 -9.87 -0.01 29.34
N ILE A 82 -8.75 -0.13 28.60
CA ILE A 82 -8.27 -1.42 28.09
C ILE A 82 -7.99 -2.39 29.23
N ASN A 83 -7.28 -1.95 30.27
CA ASN A 83 -6.96 -2.78 31.44
C ASN A 83 -8.21 -3.16 32.25
N GLN A 84 -9.18 -2.25 32.37
CA GLN A 84 -10.47 -2.55 33.01
C GLN A 84 -11.23 -3.63 32.23
N LEU A 85 -11.28 -3.54 30.91
CA LEU A 85 -11.89 -4.56 30.05
C LEU A 85 -11.14 -5.89 30.13
N LEU A 86 -9.80 -5.88 30.13
CA LEU A 86 -8.99 -7.08 30.31
C LEU A 86 -9.33 -7.78 31.64
N ALA A 87 -9.45 -7.01 32.72
CA ALA A 87 -9.80 -7.55 34.04
C ALA A 87 -11.24 -8.09 34.08
N SER A 88 -12.22 -7.36 33.52
CA SER A 88 -13.64 -7.76 33.56
C SER A 88 -13.95 -8.97 32.68
N CYS A 89 -13.18 -9.18 31.59
CA CYS A 89 -13.38 -10.29 30.66
C CYS A 89 -12.43 -11.46 30.96
N THR A 90 -11.64 -11.41 32.04
CA THR A 90 -10.78 -12.52 32.43
C THR A 90 -11.50 -13.41 33.44
N HIS A 91 -11.78 -14.65 33.03
CA HIS A 91 -12.48 -15.64 33.83
C HIS A 91 -11.53 -16.80 34.13
N THR A 92 -11.35 -17.15 35.40
CA THR A 92 -10.45 -18.26 35.82
C THR A 92 -9.01 -18.17 35.27
N GLY A 93 -8.50 -16.95 35.07
CA GLY A 93 -7.15 -16.70 34.55
C GLY A 93 -7.03 -16.76 33.02
N LEU A 94 -8.13 -16.95 32.30
CA LEU A 94 -8.20 -16.92 30.83
C LEU A 94 -9.02 -15.72 30.37
N LEU A 95 -8.52 -15.00 29.36
CA LEU A 95 -9.23 -13.88 28.76
C LEU A 95 -10.30 -14.42 27.78
N ASP A 96 -11.54 -14.01 27.97
CA ASP A 96 -12.58 -14.12 26.95
C ASP A 96 -12.40 -12.98 25.93
N GLU A 97 -11.64 -13.25 24.88
CA GLU A 97 -11.36 -12.27 23.83
C GLU A 97 -12.62 -11.88 23.04
N ASP A 98 -13.58 -12.78 22.88
CA ASP A 98 -14.84 -12.50 22.18
C ASP A 98 -15.69 -11.51 22.97
N GLU A 99 -15.81 -11.70 24.29
CA GLU A 99 -16.45 -10.73 25.19
C GLU A 99 -15.72 -9.39 25.17
N PHE A 100 -14.38 -9.42 25.29
CA PHE A 100 -13.56 -8.22 25.28
C PHE A 100 -13.77 -7.40 24.00
N TYR A 101 -13.65 -8.00 22.82
CA TYR A 101 -13.76 -7.28 21.56
C TYR A 101 -15.18 -6.80 21.29
N ARG A 102 -16.21 -7.55 21.72
CA ARG A 102 -17.60 -7.09 21.66
C ARG A 102 -17.80 -5.81 22.49
N LEU A 103 -17.29 -5.76 23.72
CA LEU A 103 -17.41 -4.58 24.60
C LEU A 103 -16.55 -3.40 24.13
N ALA A 104 -15.38 -3.68 23.56
CA ALA A 104 -14.50 -2.71 22.93
C ALA A 104 -15.02 -2.15 21.59
N GLY A 105 -16.11 -2.71 21.04
CA GLY A 105 -16.63 -2.32 19.73
C GLY A 105 -15.76 -2.81 18.55
N GLN A 106 -14.89 -3.79 18.77
CA GLN A 106 -13.92 -4.29 17.81
C GLN A 106 -14.38 -5.55 17.06
N ASN A 107 -15.46 -5.40 16.28
CA ASN A 107 -16.08 -6.51 15.55
C ASN A 107 -15.18 -7.13 14.47
N LEU A 108 -14.12 -6.44 14.06
CA LEU A 108 -13.21 -6.92 13.02
C LEU A 108 -12.17 -7.90 13.59
N ALA A 109 -11.77 -7.76 14.85
CA ALA A 109 -10.80 -8.67 15.48
C ALA A 109 -11.38 -10.09 15.70
N ALA A 110 -12.70 -10.24 15.86
CA ALA A 110 -13.37 -11.52 16.14
C ALA A 110 -13.39 -12.55 14.98
N ARG A 111 -12.61 -12.36 13.90
CA ARG A 111 -12.54 -13.31 12.77
C ARG A 111 -11.23 -14.11 12.81
N ARG A 112 -11.29 -15.37 12.36
CA ARG A 112 -10.20 -16.37 12.44
C ARG A 112 -8.80 -15.94 11.94
N ALA A 113 -8.71 -15.01 10.98
CA ALA A 113 -7.43 -14.50 10.49
C ALA A 113 -7.59 -13.05 10.02
N LYS A 114 -6.75 -12.16 10.57
CA LYS A 114 -6.76 -10.73 10.23
C LYS A 114 -5.38 -10.21 9.92
N HIS A 115 -5.32 -9.36 8.89
CA HIS A 115 -4.10 -8.75 8.39
C HIS A 115 -3.44 -7.89 9.48
N GLY A 116 -4.19 -6.96 10.08
CA GLY A 116 -3.68 -6.06 11.10
C GLY A 116 -3.13 -6.77 12.34
N THR A 117 -3.80 -7.82 12.84
CA THR A 117 -3.29 -8.60 13.98
C THR A 117 -1.92 -9.21 13.67
N HIS A 118 -1.76 -9.78 12.48
CA HIS A 118 -0.49 -10.38 12.06
C HIS A 118 0.60 -9.32 11.86
N VAL A 119 0.27 -8.17 11.25
CA VAL A 119 1.17 -7.03 11.10
C VAL A 119 1.62 -6.49 12.46
N MET A 120 0.67 -6.29 13.38
CA MET A 120 0.91 -5.83 14.74
C MET A 120 1.82 -6.81 15.49
N ASP A 121 1.60 -8.12 15.33
CA ASP A 121 2.45 -9.13 15.95
C ASP A 121 3.89 -9.11 15.45
N ILE A 122 4.11 -8.99 14.14
CA ILE A 122 5.46 -8.84 13.57
C ILE A 122 6.16 -7.60 14.12
N ALA A 123 5.42 -6.49 14.23
CA ALA A 123 5.98 -5.19 14.57
C ALA A 123 6.30 -5.05 16.07
N CYS A 124 5.43 -5.55 16.95
CA CYS A 124 5.55 -5.30 18.39
C CYS A 124 5.14 -6.48 19.29
N GLY A 125 4.80 -7.64 18.73
CA GLY A 125 4.43 -8.83 19.49
C GLY A 125 5.61 -9.45 20.25
N LEU A 126 5.38 -9.82 21.51
CA LEU A 126 6.39 -10.41 22.39
C LEU A 126 5.77 -11.56 23.18
N ASP A 127 6.60 -12.55 23.55
CA ASP A 127 6.20 -13.48 24.61
C ASP A 127 6.01 -12.67 25.91
N PRO A 128 4.83 -12.74 26.57
CA PRO A 128 4.56 -12.01 27.81
C PRO A 128 5.65 -12.18 28.87
N LYS A 129 6.33 -13.33 28.93
CA LYS A 129 7.41 -13.61 29.89
C LYS A 129 8.63 -12.70 29.74
N HIS A 130 8.78 -12.05 28.59
CA HIS A 130 9.87 -11.11 28.31
C HIS A 130 9.38 -9.66 28.29
N ALA A 131 8.09 -9.42 28.53
CA ALA A 131 7.48 -8.09 28.49
C ALA A 131 7.46 -7.45 29.89
N VAL A 132 8.62 -7.06 30.40
CA VAL A 132 8.77 -6.43 31.73
C VAL A 132 8.34 -4.95 31.68
N PRO A 133 7.35 -4.50 32.47
CA PRO A 133 6.86 -3.13 32.43
C PRO A 133 7.93 -2.07 32.61
N GLU A 134 8.93 -2.32 33.46
CA GLU A 134 9.99 -1.38 33.80
C GLU A 134 11.10 -1.30 32.74
N ASP A 135 11.14 -2.22 31.77
CA ASP A 135 12.16 -2.21 30.72
C ASP A 135 11.92 -1.02 29.76
N PRO A 136 12.81 -0.01 29.76
CA PRO A 136 12.65 1.17 28.93
C PRO A 136 12.90 0.89 27.43
N LYS A 137 13.41 -0.30 27.08
CA LYS A 137 13.59 -0.72 25.68
C LYS A 137 12.30 -1.24 25.04
N LEU A 138 11.31 -1.61 25.85
CA LEU A 138 10.04 -2.12 25.33
C LEU A 138 9.14 -0.99 24.86
N PRO A 139 8.78 -0.94 23.56
CA PRO A 139 7.97 0.15 23.05
C PRO A 139 6.55 0.12 23.61
N TYR A 140 5.97 1.30 23.77
CA TYR A 140 4.52 1.41 23.87
C TYR A 140 3.87 1.19 22.51
N ILE A 141 2.62 0.76 22.54
CA ILE A 141 1.85 0.50 21.33
C ILE A 141 0.72 1.52 21.22
N ILE A 142 0.52 2.06 20.01
CA ILE A 142 -0.69 2.80 19.65
C ILE A 142 -1.32 2.11 18.44
N GLY A 143 -2.58 1.71 18.55
CA GLY A 143 -3.32 1.08 17.46
C GLY A 143 -4.33 2.03 16.85
N VAL A 144 -4.42 2.07 15.52
CA VAL A 144 -5.52 2.71 14.81
C VAL A 144 -6.16 1.70 13.88
N GLN A 145 -7.40 1.36 14.17
CA GLN A 145 -8.25 0.55 13.31
C GLN A 145 -8.90 1.43 12.25
N LEU A 146 -8.59 1.16 10.98
CA LEU A 146 -9.26 1.80 9.86
C LEU A 146 -10.69 1.24 9.67
N PRO A 147 -11.62 2.04 9.10
CA PRO A 147 -12.96 1.57 8.81
C PRO A 147 -12.97 0.43 7.79
N LYS A 148 -13.88 -0.53 7.96
CA LYS A 148 -14.00 -1.70 7.06
C LYS A 148 -14.15 -1.28 5.60
N TRP A 149 -14.98 -0.27 5.34
CA TRP A 149 -15.29 0.21 4.00
C TRP A 149 -14.09 0.88 3.31
N VAL A 150 -13.10 1.38 4.07
CA VAL A 150 -11.85 1.91 3.53
C VAL A 150 -10.94 0.78 3.07
N THR A 151 -10.89 -0.32 3.83
CA THR A 151 -10.07 -1.50 3.47
C THR A 151 -10.71 -2.32 2.35
N GLU A 152 -12.05 -2.41 2.30
CA GLU A 152 -12.78 -3.10 1.22
C GLU A 152 -12.65 -2.39 -0.14
N GLU A 153 -12.49 -1.07 -0.14
CA GLU A 153 -12.27 -0.30 -1.36
C GLU A 153 -10.79 -0.30 -1.69
N THR A 154 -10.40 -1.12 -2.68
CA THR A 154 -8.99 -1.36 -3.00
C THR A 154 -8.35 -0.33 -3.92
N SER A 155 -9.11 0.61 -4.50
CA SER A 155 -8.53 1.70 -5.29
C SER A 155 -7.68 2.63 -4.42
N GLY A 156 -7.98 2.70 -3.11
CA GLY A 156 -7.31 3.56 -2.15
C GLY A 156 -7.88 4.99 -2.10
N ALA A 157 -8.94 5.28 -2.86
CA ALA A 157 -9.54 6.61 -2.93
C ALA A 157 -9.96 7.19 -1.57
N PHE A 158 -10.34 6.32 -0.63
CA PHE A 158 -10.78 6.72 0.72
C PHE A 158 -9.72 6.53 1.81
N LEU A 159 -8.54 6.04 1.45
CA LEU A 159 -7.48 5.75 2.40
C LEU A 159 -6.86 7.03 2.98
N THR A 160 -6.58 8.01 2.11
CA THR A 160 -5.88 9.26 2.47
C THR A 160 -6.44 10.00 3.67
N PRO A 161 -7.74 10.37 3.74
CA PRO A 161 -8.26 11.14 4.88
C PRO A 161 -8.19 10.37 6.20
N ASN A 162 -8.48 9.07 6.17
CA ASN A 162 -8.50 8.21 7.36
C ASN A 162 -7.09 7.96 7.91
N VAL A 163 -6.12 7.72 7.01
CA VAL A 163 -4.71 7.54 7.37
C VAL A 163 -4.09 8.85 7.83
N TYR A 164 -4.36 9.97 7.18
CA TYR A 164 -3.87 11.28 7.62
C TYR A 164 -4.32 11.56 9.06
N ALA A 165 -5.62 11.39 9.34
CA ALA A 165 -6.14 11.54 10.68
C ALA A 165 -5.51 10.55 11.67
N ALA A 166 -5.29 9.29 11.27
CA ALA A 166 -4.62 8.28 12.08
C ALA A 166 -3.19 8.70 12.48
N ILE A 167 -2.41 9.23 11.54
CA ILE A 167 -1.06 9.74 11.82
C ILE A 167 -1.16 10.91 12.79
N SER A 168 -1.98 11.93 12.51
CA SER A 168 -2.17 13.08 13.40
C SER A 168 -2.59 12.66 14.82
N TYR A 169 -3.46 11.66 14.95
CA TYR A 169 -3.87 11.06 16.21
C TYR A 169 -2.69 10.44 16.95
N ILE A 170 -1.90 9.60 16.28
CA ILE A 170 -0.71 8.95 16.86
C ILE A 170 0.28 10.00 17.36
N LEU A 171 0.52 11.07 16.60
CA LEU A 171 1.44 12.14 17.01
C LEU A 171 0.90 12.87 18.25
N SER A 172 -0.39 13.23 18.25
CA SER A 172 -1.04 13.87 19.40
C SER A 172 -0.96 13.01 20.67
N ARG A 173 -1.20 11.70 20.56
CA ARG A 173 -1.10 10.77 21.70
C ARG A 173 0.32 10.53 22.16
N ALA A 174 1.29 10.49 21.24
CA ALA A 174 2.69 10.43 21.60
C ALA A 174 3.13 11.65 22.44
N ASP A 175 2.65 12.84 22.08
CA ASP A 175 2.95 14.07 22.82
C ASP A 175 2.27 14.08 24.21
N GLN A 176 1.05 13.54 24.32
CA GLN A 176 0.36 13.34 25.60
C GLN A 176 1.10 12.36 26.52
N ILE A 177 1.61 11.25 25.99
CA ILE A 177 2.43 10.29 26.77
C ILE A 177 3.71 10.98 27.25
N SER A 178 4.39 11.69 26.35
CA SER A 178 5.60 12.47 26.66
C SER A 178 5.35 13.45 27.82
N ALA A 179 4.24 14.19 27.77
CA ALA A 179 3.87 15.15 28.80
C ALA A 179 3.52 14.48 30.13
N ALA A 180 2.71 13.41 30.10
CA ALA A 180 2.27 12.69 31.30
C ALA A 180 3.44 12.01 32.04
N GLU A 181 4.43 11.48 31.31
CA GLU A 181 5.57 10.81 31.91
C GLU A 181 6.74 11.76 32.22
N GLY A 182 6.67 13.02 31.78
CA GLY A 182 7.75 14.00 31.97
C GLY A 182 9.06 13.60 31.30
N THR A 183 9.01 12.68 30.33
CA THR A 183 10.21 12.10 29.75
C THR A 183 10.80 13.01 28.67
N GLY A 184 10.00 13.87 28.01
CA GLY A 184 10.42 14.66 26.83
C GLY A 184 9.98 14.02 25.49
N PRO A 185 10.47 14.49 24.34
CA PRO A 185 10.00 13.99 23.03
C PRO A 185 10.17 12.47 22.87
N ILE A 186 9.10 11.73 22.60
CA ILE A 186 9.12 10.28 22.42
C ILE A 186 9.26 9.93 20.93
N PRO A 187 10.26 9.11 20.52
CA PRO A 187 10.36 8.60 19.16
C PRO A 187 9.15 7.76 18.75
N VAL A 188 8.67 7.91 17.53
CA VAL A 188 7.55 7.12 16.99
C VAL A 188 7.93 6.45 15.68
N VAL A 189 7.62 5.16 15.58
CA VAL A 189 7.64 4.39 14.34
C VAL A 189 6.20 4.02 13.99
N ILE A 190 5.73 4.43 12.82
CA ILE A 190 4.40 4.10 12.31
C ILE A 190 4.54 3.06 11.22
N ASN A 191 3.89 1.91 11.38
CA ASN A 191 3.72 0.94 10.31
C ASN A 191 2.37 1.15 9.63
N LEU A 192 2.40 1.43 8.33
CA LEU A 192 1.22 1.55 7.47
C LEU A 192 1.31 0.50 6.36
N SER A 193 0.73 -0.68 6.59
CA SER A 193 0.78 -1.82 5.66
C SER A 193 -0.29 -1.73 4.55
N TYR A 194 -0.45 -0.54 3.97
CA TYR A 194 -1.39 -0.27 2.88
C TYR A 194 -0.66 0.25 1.65
N GLY A 195 -1.25 0.04 0.49
CA GLY A 195 -0.67 0.48 -0.77
C GLY A 195 -1.65 0.45 -1.92
N THR A 196 -1.34 1.24 -2.94
CA THR A 196 -2.05 1.27 -4.22
C THR A 196 -1.09 0.92 -5.36
N ILE A 197 -1.63 0.44 -6.48
CA ILE A 197 -0.84 0.13 -7.67
C ILE A 197 -0.72 1.34 -8.60
N ALA A 198 -1.84 2.01 -8.85
CA ALA A 198 -1.83 3.21 -9.70
C ALA A 198 -1.76 4.47 -8.84
N GLY A 199 -1.18 5.48 -9.43
CA GLY A 199 -0.92 6.79 -8.87
C GLY A 199 0.17 7.47 -9.71
N PRO A 200 0.64 8.65 -9.30
CA PRO A 200 1.65 9.36 -10.05
C PRO A 200 3.04 8.72 -9.95
N HIS A 201 3.34 7.98 -8.88
CA HIS A 201 4.66 7.35 -8.63
C HIS A 201 5.81 8.37 -8.73
N ASP A 202 5.66 9.54 -8.14
CA ASP A 202 6.69 10.58 -8.13
C ASP A 202 6.71 11.39 -6.83
N GLY A 203 6.12 10.83 -5.75
CA GLY A 203 6.01 11.47 -4.45
C GLY A 203 4.96 12.58 -4.35
N THR A 204 4.25 12.90 -5.44
CA THR A 204 3.30 14.03 -5.46
C THR A 204 1.88 13.67 -5.02
N SER A 205 1.59 12.40 -4.70
CA SER A 205 0.26 12.07 -4.18
C SER A 205 0.01 12.75 -2.84
N GLN A 206 -1.26 13.07 -2.55
CA GLN A 206 -1.62 13.86 -1.36
C GLN A 206 -1.14 13.20 -0.05
N LEU A 207 -1.24 11.87 0.04
CA LEU A 207 -0.81 11.15 1.24
C LEU A 207 0.72 11.12 1.37
N GLU A 208 1.46 10.95 0.26
CA GLU A 208 2.92 11.01 0.25
C GLU A 208 3.43 12.36 0.72
N ALA A 209 2.92 13.45 0.12
CA ALA A 209 3.29 14.81 0.48
C ALA A 209 2.96 15.11 1.95
N ALA A 210 1.81 14.63 2.45
CA ALA A 210 1.44 14.78 3.85
C ALA A 210 2.36 14.01 4.80
N ILE A 211 2.74 12.77 4.48
CA ILE A 211 3.70 11.98 5.27
C ILE A 211 5.06 12.68 5.30
N ASP A 212 5.57 13.12 4.15
CA ASP A 212 6.84 13.84 4.05
C ASP A 212 6.83 15.12 4.88
N GLN A 213 5.76 15.92 4.79
CA GLN A 213 5.61 17.15 5.57
C GLN A 213 5.55 16.86 7.07
N LEU A 214 4.79 15.84 7.50
CA LEU A 214 4.67 15.47 8.91
C LEU A 214 6.01 15.00 9.48
N ILE A 215 6.77 14.19 8.74
CA ILE A 215 8.12 13.76 9.14
C ILE A 215 9.05 14.97 9.26
N ALA A 216 9.09 15.84 8.25
CA ALA A 216 9.97 17.00 8.22
C ALA A 216 9.64 18.04 9.31
N SER A 217 8.36 18.21 9.64
CA SER A 217 7.92 19.18 10.64
C SER A 217 8.07 18.71 12.09
N ARG A 218 8.27 17.40 12.33
CA ARG A 218 8.24 16.86 13.69
C ARG A 218 9.58 17.04 14.39
N THR A 219 9.55 17.66 15.57
CA THR A 219 10.74 17.83 16.42
C THR A 219 11.22 16.50 17.01
N ALA A 220 10.31 15.62 17.41
CA ALA A 220 10.63 14.27 17.87
C ALA A 220 10.92 13.34 16.67
N PRO A 221 11.80 12.33 16.80
CA PRO A 221 12.02 11.38 15.71
C PRO A 221 10.72 10.67 15.28
N LEU A 222 10.37 10.81 14.01
CA LEU A 222 9.29 10.09 13.35
C LEU A 222 9.84 9.26 12.20
N ARG A 223 9.42 8.00 12.13
CA ARG A 223 9.60 7.13 10.97
C ARG A 223 8.25 6.57 10.55
N VAL A 224 7.93 6.67 9.27
CA VAL A 224 6.76 6.01 8.67
C VAL A 224 7.27 4.92 7.75
N VAL A 225 6.75 3.71 7.93
CA VAL A 225 7.15 2.51 7.20
C VAL A 225 6.01 2.07 6.29
N LEU A 226 6.31 1.94 5.01
CA LEU A 226 5.39 1.55 3.95
C LEU A 226 5.86 0.28 3.25
N PRO A 227 4.95 -0.61 2.82
CA PRO A 227 5.32 -1.76 2.01
C PRO A 227 5.62 -1.34 0.57
N ALA A 228 6.55 -2.04 -0.08
CA ALA A 228 6.84 -1.87 -1.51
C ALA A 228 5.69 -2.36 -2.42
N GLY A 229 4.71 -3.08 -1.89
CA GLY A 229 3.59 -3.65 -2.64
C GLY A 229 3.85 -5.07 -3.14
N ASN A 230 2.78 -5.76 -3.60
CA ASN A 230 2.78 -7.19 -3.89
C ASN A 230 2.39 -7.54 -5.34
N HIS A 231 2.60 -6.62 -6.29
CA HIS A 231 2.03 -6.70 -7.64
C HIS A 231 3.07 -6.90 -8.75
N TYR A 232 4.30 -7.30 -8.40
CA TYR A 232 5.43 -7.41 -9.35
C TYR A 232 5.10 -8.24 -10.59
N LEU A 233 4.52 -9.44 -10.40
CA LEU A 233 4.13 -10.34 -11.49
C LEU A 233 2.65 -10.19 -11.93
N ALA A 234 1.94 -9.18 -11.42
CA ALA A 234 0.51 -9.02 -11.67
C ALA A 234 0.18 -8.50 -13.08
N ARG A 235 1.19 -8.02 -13.83
CA ARG A 235 1.04 -7.37 -15.14
C ARG A 235 0.15 -6.13 -15.07
N CYS A 236 0.33 -5.35 -14.01
CA CYS A 236 -0.44 -4.12 -13.78
C CYS A 236 0.28 -2.86 -14.26
N HIS A 237 1.50 -2.94 -14.80
CA HIS A 237 2.22 -1.79 -15.35
C HIS A 237 2.67 -2.02 -16.79
N ALA A 238 2.64 -0.96 -17.61
CA ALA A 238 3.28 -0.90 -18.90
C ALA A 238 3.90 0.47 -19.17
N VAL A 239 4.96 0.48 -19.97
CA VAL A 239 5.54 1.70 -20.55
C VAL A 239 5.27 1.69 -22.04
N VAL A 240 4.49 2.66 -22.51
CA VAL A 240 4.18 2.85 -23.93
C VAL A 240 5.09 3.93 -24.49
N GLU A 241 6.08 3.52 -25.28
CA GLU A 241 6.94 4.43 -26.02
C GLU A 241 6.25 4.89 -27.31
N LEU A 242 6.07 6.20 -27.42
CA LEU A 242 5.41 6.85 -28.54
C LEU A 242 6.44 7.68 -29.31
N PRO A 243 6.81 7.31 -30.54
CA PRO A 243 7.75 8.09 -31.34
C PRO A 243 7.16 9.47 -31.68
N GLN A 244 8.04 10.39 -32.08
CA GLN A 244 7.63 11.69 -32.62
C GLN A 244 6.72 11.50 -33.83
N ALA A 245 5.73 12.40 -33.98
CA ALA A 245 4.78 12.53 -35.08
C ALA A 245 4.71 11.30 -36.01
N SER A 246 3.72 10.44 -35.77
CA SER A 246 3.49 9.25 -36.59
C SER A 246 3.44 9.63 -38.08
N VAL A 247 4.35 9.07 -38.89
CA VAL A 247 4.31 9.22 -40.35
C VAL A 247 2.93 8.77 -40.84
N PRO A 248 2.28 9.49 -41.77
CA PRO A 248 1.02 9.05 -42.35
C PRO A 248 1.13 7.59 -42.83
N GLY A 249 0.29 6.70 -42.28
CA GLY A 249 0.27 5.27 -42.62
C GLY A 249 0.86 4.32 -41.59
N GLN A 250 1.55 4.78 -40.54
CA GLN A 250 1.97 3.88 -39.45
C GLN A 250 0.77 3.45 -38.59
N PRO A 251 0.67 2.15 -38.23
CA PRO A 251 -0.38 1.69 -37.33
C PRO A 251 -0.20 2.30 -35.93
N PRO A 252 -1.29 2.67 -35.24
CA PRO A 252 -1.19 3.18 -33.88
C PRO A 252 -0.59 2.12 -32.95
N LYS A 253 0.19 2.56 -31.97
CA LYS A 253 0.63 1.69 -30.87
C LYS A 253 -0.59 1.21 -30.11
N ARG A 254 -0.54 -0.03 -29.65
CA ARG A 254 -1.67 -0.75 -29.05
C ARG A 254 -1.27 -1.32 -27.70
N LEU A 255 -2.15 -1.17 -26.73
CA LEU A 255 -2.08 -1.83 -25.42
C LEU A 255 -3.38 -2.61 -25.19
N ARG A 256 -3.27 -3.84 -24.70
CA ARG A 256 -4.43 -4.70 -24.41
C ARG A 256 -4.68 -4.74 -22.91
N TRP A 257 -5.89 -4.39 -22.51
CA TRP A 257 -6.36 -4.48 -21.14
C TRP A 257 -7.35 -5.63 -20.99
N ARG A 258 -6.96 -6.66 -20.25
CA ARG A 258 -7.77 -7.85 -20.02
C ARG A 258 -8.55 -7.74 -18.72
N VAL A 259 -9.85 -7.53 -18.86
CA VAL A 259 -10.80 -7.48 -17.74
C VAL A 259 -11.40 -8.86 -17.49
N GLN A 260 -11.41 -9.29 -16.22
CA GLN A 260 -11.86 -10.63 -15.85
C GLN A 260 -13.40 -10.72 -15.87
N PRO A 261 -13.97 -11.88 -16.26
CA PRO A 261 -15.39 -12.16 -15.99
C PRO A 261 -15.61 -12.33 -14.48
N ASP A 262 -16.85 -12.17 -14.02
CA ASP A 262 -17.22 -12.33 -12.61
C ASP A 262 -16.43 -11.38 -11.66
N ASN A 263 -16.24 -10.13 -12.08
CA ASN A 263 -15.71 -9.06 -11.25
C ASN A 263 -16.85 -8.17 -10.78
N LYS A 264 -17.12 -8.11 -9.47
CA LYS A 264 -18.18 -7.29 -8.86
C LYS A 264 -17.70 -5.90 -8.47
N ALA A 265 -16.39 -5.68 -8.49
CA ALA A 265 -15.78 -4.37 -8.30
C ALA A 265 -15.63 -3.61 -9.63
N ASN A 266 -15.60 -2.29 -9.55
CA ASN A 266 -15.18 -1.45 -10.67
C ASN A 266 -13.71 -1.73 -11.02
N SER A 267 -13.34 -1.54 -12.29
CA SER A 267 -11.95 -1.66 -12.75
C SER A 267 -11.45 -0.31 -13.25
N PHE A 268 -10.26 0.09 -12.82
CA PHE A 268 -9.67 1.36 -13.19
C PHE A 268 -8.27 1.21 -13.77
N MET A 269 -7.91 2.15 -14.62
CA MET A 269 -6.56 2.28 -15.19
C MET A 269 -6.19 3.74 -15.30
N GLU A 270 -4.95 4.06 -14.98
CA GLU A 270 -4.38 5.38 -15.10
C GLU A 270 -3.23 5.36 -16.10
N LEU A 271 -3.21 6.35 -16.98
CA LEU A 271 -2.13 6.58 -17.91
C LEU A 271 -1.51 7.93 -17.59
N TRP A 272 -0.23 7.95 -17.26
CA TRP A 272 0.48 9.13 -16.84
C TRP A 272 1.53 9.52 -17.87
N LEU A 273 1.44 10.77 -18.30
CA LEU A 273 2.42 11.35 -19.21
C LEU A 273 3.53 12.02 -18.40
N PRO A 274 4.70 12.31 -18.99
CA PRO A 274 5.81 12.91 -18.25
C PRO A 274 5.45 14.30 -17.73
N LYS A 275 6.22 14.78 -16.73
CA LYS A 275 6.08 16.16 -16.22
C LYS A 275 6.25 17.16 -17.36
N GLN A 276 5.40 18.18 -17.38
CA GLN A 276 5.47 19.23 -18.39
C GLN A 276 6.55 20.23 -17.98
N ALA A 277 7.58 20.43 -18.80
CA ALA A 277 8.64 21.42 -18.51
C ALA A 277 8.17 22.86 -18.77
N THR A 278 7.24 23.05 -19.72
CA THR A 278 6.62 24.33 -20.10
C THR A 278 5.23 24.11 -20.70
N GLU A 279 4.36 25.12 -20.74
CA GLU A 279 3.04 25.04 -21.40
C GLU A 279 3.14 24.66 -22.90
N LYS A 280 4.23 25.04 -23.57
CA LYS A 280 4.51 24.69 -24.98
C LYS A 280 4.96 23.24 -25.20
N SER A 281 5.18 22.49 -24.13
CA SER A 281 5.60 21.07 -24.17
C SER A 281 4.45 20.10 -23.88
N GLN A 282 3.19 20.55 -24.00
CA GLN A 282 2.05 19.67 -23.78
C GLN A 282 2.09 18.49 -24.77
N PRO A 283 2.00 17.26 -24.26
CA PRO A 283 2.01 16.08 -25.11
C PRO A 283 0.75 16.01 -25.97
N GLU A 284 0.92 16.05 -27.29
CA GLU A 284 -0.15 15.90 -28.27
C GLU A 284 -0.53 14.44 -28.49
N ILE A 285 -0.89 13.78 -27.39
CA ILE A 285 -1.34 12.39 -27.38
C ILE A 285 -2.86 12.35 -27.51
N THR A 286 -3.35 11.41 -28.30
CA THR A 286 -4.77 11.02 -28.30
C THR A 286 -4.87 9.53 -28.14
N ILE A 287 -5.90 9.08 -27.42
CA ILE A 287 -6.20 7.65 -27.27
C ILE A 287 -7.53 7.29 -27.92
N ARG A 288 -7.66 6.03 -28.32
CA ARG A 288 -8.93 5.44 -28.75
C ARG A 288 -9.12 4.10 -28.07
N ILE A 289 -10.33 3.84 -27.59
CA ILE A 289 -10.67 2.61 -26.90
C ILE A 289 -11.58 1.78 -27.79
N THR A 290 -11.28 0.49 -27.92
CA THR A 290 -12.14 -0.50 -28.57
C THR A 290 -12.64 -1.51 -27.53
N THR A 291 -13.95 -1.68 -27.46
CA THR A 291 -14.60 -2.64 -26.55
C THR A 291 -14.39 -4.08 -27.03
N PRO A 292 -14.60 -5.11 -26.17
CA PRO A 292 -14.61 -6.51 -26.58
C PRO A 292 -15.66 -6.83 -27.66
N THR A 293 -16.70 -5.99 -27.79
CA THR A 293 -17.75 -6.08 -28.81
C THR A 293 -17.44 -5.25 -30.06
N ASN A 294 -16.18 -4.86 -30.26
CA ASN A 294 -15.68 -4.08 -31.40
C ASN A 294 -16.28 -2.68 -31.58
N GLN A 295 -16.92 -2.11 -30.56
CA GLN A 295 -17.32 -0.70 -30.58
C GLN A 295 -16.10 0.18 -30.30
N ARG A 296 -15.98 1.30 -31.02
CA ARG A 296 -14.84 2.22 -30.92
C ARG A 296 -15.26 3.57 -30.39
N SER A 297 -14.47 4.12 -29.46
CA SER A 297 -14.59 5.52 -29.08
C SER A 297 -14.13 6.44 -30.23
N PRO A 298 -14.50 7.74 -30.20
CA PRO A 298 -13.71 8.76 -30.89
C PRO A 298 -12.28 8.80 -30.34
N TRP A 299 -11.37 9.50 -31.02
CA TRP A 299 -10.08 9.84 -30.44
C TRP A 299 -10.29 10.85 -29.31
N ILE A 300 -9.70 10.57 -28.14
CA ILE A 300 -9.82 11.35 -26.92
C ILE A 300 -8.47 12.04 -26.69
N GLY A 301 -8.44 13.36 -26.84
CA GLY A 301 -7.29 14.21 -26.54
C GLY A 301 -7.48 15.00 -25.25
N ALA A 302 -6.58 15.96 -25.04
CA ALA A 302 -6.57 16.87 -23.89
C ALA A 302 -7.97 17.43 -23.55
N ASN A 303 -8.37 17.32 -22.28
CA ASN A 303 -9.66 17.78 -21.73
C ASN A 303 -10.92 17.14 -22.34
N GLN A 304 -10.77 16.15 -23.22
CA GLN A 304 -11.89 15.39 -23.76
C GLN A 304 -12.20 14.18 -22.87
N ASN A 305 -13.43 13.69 -23.01
CA ASN A 305 -13.89 12.48 -22.35
C ASN A 305 -14.74 11.63 -23.30
N TRP A 306 -14.88 10.36 -22.95
CA TRP A 306 -15.81 9.46 -23.58
C TRP A 306 -16.62 8.74 -22.49
N GLN A 307 -17.93 8.84 -22.61
CA GLN A 307 -18.89 8.13 -21.78
C GLN A 307 -19.56 7.07 -22.64
N TRP A 308 -19.19 5.82 -22.44
CA TRP A 308 -19.82 4.71 -23.12
C TRP A 308 -21.01 4.21 -22.30
N ARG A 309 -22.20 4.25 -22.92
CA ARG A 309 -23.47 3.92 -22.27
C ARG A 309 -24.16 2.77 -22.99
N ILE A 310 -24.78 1.88 -22.23
CA ILE A 310 -25.70 0.84 -22.74
C ILE A 310 -27.06 1.11 -22.11
N SER A 311 -28.10 1.26 -22.93
CA SER A 311 -29.46 1.59 -22.45
C SER A 311 -29.50 2.81 -21.53
N GLY A 312 -28.74 3.87 -21.88
CA GLY A 312 -28.65 5.12 -21.11
C GLY A 312 -27.72 5.06 -19.88
N GLN A 313 -27.31 3.87 -19.43
CA GLN A 313 -26.49 3.69 -18.23
C GLN A 313 -25.00 3.70 -18.55
N LEU A 314 -24.19 4.41 -17.76
CA LEU A 314 -22.74 4.49 -17.93
C LEU A 314 -22.10 3.12 -17.62
N ARG A 315 -21.25 2.64 -18.54
CA ARG A 315 -20.51 1.37 -18.42
C ARG A 315 -19.01 1.56 -18.43
N PHE A 316 -18.56 2.58 -19.14
CA PHE A 316 -17.15 2.90 -19.24
C PHE A 316 -17.00 4.41 -19.36
N PHE A 317 -16.00 4.95 -18.67
CA PHE A 317 -15.62 6.34 -18.71
C PHE A 317 -14.12 6.47 -18.99
N ALA A 318 -13.77 7.32 -19.95
CA ALA A 318 -12.42 7.78 -20.18
C ALA A 318 -12.36 9.29 -20.10
N LYS A 319 -11.36 9.86 -19.42
CA LYS A 319 -11.12 11.30 -19.43
C LYS A 319 -9.64 11.61 -19.44
N TYR A 320 -9.24 12.54 -20.29
CA TYR A 320 -7.90 13.10 -20.32
C TYR A 320 -7.90 14.41 -19.51
N TYR A 321 -7.24 14.39 -18.37
CA TYR A 321 -6.91 15.56 -17.56
C TYR A 321 -5.55 16.13 -17.97
N THR A 322 -5.49 17.41 -18.33
CA THR A 322 -4.22 18.07 -18.73
C THR A 322 -3.35 18.49 -17.54
N ALA A 323 -3.90 18.47 -16.33
CA ALA A 323 -3.18 18.79 -15.10
C ALA A 323 -3.75 18.00 -13.92
N VAL A 324 -2.97 17.05 -13.43
CA VAL A 324 -3.12 16.37 -12.14
C VAL A 324 -1.77 16.48 -11.45
N GLY A 325 -1.65 17.47 -10.55
CA GLY A 325 -0.33 17.95 -10.12
C GLY A 325 0.44 18.53 -11.31
N GLU A 326 1.68 18.09 -11.51
CA GLU A 326 2.59 18.56 -12.57
C GLU A 326 2.52 17.71 -13.86
N ARG A 327 1.59 16.74 -13.93
CA ARG A 327 1.52 15.76 -15.01
C ARG A 327 0.13 15.73 -15.64
N SER A 328 0.07 15.30 -16.89
CA SER A 328 -1.20 14.91 -17.52
C SER A 328 -1.56 13.47 -17.14
N GLN A 329 -2.84 13.22 -16.92
CA GLN A 329 -3.38 11.90 -16.60
C GLN A 329 -4.54 11.57 -17.53
N ILE A 330 -4.58 10.35 -18.07
CA ILE A 330 -5.78 9.79 -18.69
C ILE A 330 -6.32 8.72 -17.76
N PHE A 331 -7.53 8.94 -17.26
CA PHE A 331 -8.21 8.06 -16.33
C PHE A 331 -9.27 7.23 -17.05
N LEU A 332 -9.23 5.91 -16.86
CA LEU A 332 -10.20 4.96 -17.37
C LEU A 332 -10.92 4.29 -16.19
N ALA A 333 -12.25 4.28 -16.23
CA ALA A 333 -13.10 3.63 -15.24
C ALA A 333 -14.12 2.73 -15.93
N MET A 334 -14.21 1.49 -15.48
CA MET A 334 -15.12 0.48 -16.01
C MET A 334 -16.03 -0.02 -14.89
N ALA A 335 -17.32 -0.12 -15.21
CA ALA A 335 -18.30 -0.76 -14.36
C ALA A 335 -17.95 -2.26 -14.12
N PRO A 336 -18.55 -2.92 -13.11
CA PRO A 336 -18.29 -4.33 -12.84
C PRO A 336 -18.61 -5.22 -14.05
N THR A 337 -18.05 -6.42 -14.11
CA THR A 337 -18.41 -7.43 -15.14
C THR A 337 -19.43 -8.45 -14.63
N ALA A 338 -19.73 -8.44 -13.34
CA ALA A 338 -20.85 -9.12 -12.73
C ALA A 338 -21.51 -8.22 -11.69
N ASP A 339 -22.83 -8.27 -11.64
CA ASP A 339 -23.64 -7.52 -10.69
C ASP A 339 -24.88 -8.35 -10.38
N LEU A 340 -25.27 -8.40 -9.11
CA LEU A 340 -26.47 -9.09 -8.64
C LEU A 340 -27.69 -8.16 -8.61
N GLY A 341 -27.50 -6.85 -8.85
CA GLY A 341 -28.56 -5.86 -8.92
C GLY A 341 -29.43 -5.95 -10.18
N MET A 342 -30.65 -5.43 -10.08
CA MET A 342 -31.61 -5.32 -11.19
C MET A 342 -32.06 -3.85 -11.31
N PRO A 343 -31.83 -3.17 -12.46
CA PRO A 343 -31.14 -3.67 -13.66
C PRO A 343 -29.63 -3.81 -13.44
N SER A 344 -29.04 -4.86 -14.01
CA SER A 344 -27.60 -5.10 -13.91
C SER A 344 -26.79 -3.97 -14.56
N LEU A 345 -25.80 -3.44 -13.83
CA LEU A 345 -24.97 -2.34 -14.30
C LEU A 345 -23.59 -2.79 -14.80
N THR A 346 -23.52 -3.81 -15.68
CA THR A 346 -22.24 -4.43 -16.06
C THR A 346 -21.63 -3.97 -17.38
N ALA A 347 -20.30 -3.92 -17.43
CA ALA A 347 -19.50 -3.83 -18.65
C ALA A 347 -19.05 -5.23 -19.14
N PRO A 348 -18.79 -5.42 -20.45
CA PRO A 348 -18.30 -6.69 -20.96
C PRO A 348 -16.88 -6.99 -20.44
N SER A 349 -16.70 -8.21 -19.94
CA SER A 349 -15.37 -8.77 -19.71
C SER A 349 -14.66 -9.10 -21.02
N GLY A 350 -13.34 -9.33 -20.96
CA GLY A 350 -12.53 -9.67 -22.12
C GLY A 350 -11.46 -8.61 -22.39
N THR A 351 -10.98 -8.59 -23.64
CA THR A 351 -9.87 -7.72 -24.04
C THR A 351 -10.39 -6.40 -24.58
N TRP A 352 -10.06 -5.33 -23.88
CA TRP A 352 -10.22 -3.95 -24.32
C TRP A 352 -8.93 -3.49 -24.97
N LEU A 353 -9.03 -2.81 -26.11
CA LEU A 353 -7.86 -2.30 -26.85
C LEU A 353 -7.74 -0.80 -26.65
N ILE A 354 -6.56 -0.34 -26.27
CA ILE A 354 -6.22 1.08 -26.16
C ILE A 354 -5.20 1.39 -27.26
N GLU A 355 -5.59 2.27 -28.18
CA GLU A 355 -4.75 2.73 -29.28
C GLU A 355 -4.25 4.14 -29.00
N PHE A 356 -2.99 4.40 -29.33
CA PHE A 356 -2.32 5.67 -29.08
C PHE A 356 -1.89 6.32 -30.39
N LYS A 357 -2.03 7.64 -30.45
CA LYS A 357 -1.41 8.49 -31.47
C LYS A 357 -0.69 9.64 -30.79
N ASN A 358 0.51 9.94 -31.29
CA ASN A 358 1.30 11.08 -30.86
C ASN A 358 1.57 11.98 -32.07
N LYS A 359 1.17 13.24 -31.98
CA LYS A 359 1.44 14.27 -32.99
C LYS A 359 2.60 15.18 -32.63
N GLY A 360 3.03 15.15 -31.36
CA GLY A 360 4.11 15.97 -30.85
C GLY A 360 5.46 15.25 -30.90
N VAL A 361 6.34 15.67 -30.00
CA VAL A 361 7.67 15.06 -29.80
C VAL A 361 7.56 13.65 -29.22
N ALA A 362 8.59 12.83 -29.42
CA ALA A 362 8.65 11.49 -28.84
C ALA A 362 8.48 11.54 -27.32
N THR A 363 7.71 10.61 -26.77
CA THR A 363 7.36 10.60 -25.36
C THR A 363 7.03 9.19 -24.87
N THR A 364 6.88 9.03 -23.56
CA THR A 364 6.53 7.76 -22.90
C THR A 364 5.29 7.94 -22.07
N VAL A 365 4.42 6.94 -22.06
CA VAL A 365 3.24 6.92 -21.20
C VAL A 365 3.34 5.73 -20.26
N ASP A 366 3.40 5.99 -18.96
CA ASP A 366 3.28 4.94 -17.96
C ASP A 366 1.80 4.59 -17.78
N VAL A 367 1.48 3.31 -17.75
CA VAL A 367 0.12 2.82 -17.63
C VAL A 367 0.04 1.87 -16.46
N TRP A 368 -0.77 2.21 -15.45
CA TRP A 368 -1.04 1.36 -14.31
C TRP A 368 -2.50 0.92 -14.27
N VAL A 369 -2.73 -0.38 -14.11
CA VAL A 369 -4.02 -0.93 -13.74
C VAL A 369 -4.14 -0.82 -12.21
N GLN A 370 -5.19 -0.18 -11.72
CA GLN A 370 -5.44 -0.08 -10.29
C GLN A 370 -5.69 -1.46 -9.67
N ARG A 371 -5.49 -1.53 -8.34
CA ARG A 371 -5.80 -2.71 -7.57
C ARG A 371 -7.31 -2.94 -7.56
N GLY A 372 -7.72 -4.13 -7.99
CA GLY A 372 -9.12 -4.54 -8.04
C GLY A 372 -9.33 -6.00 -7.64
N ASP A 373 -8.36 -6.63 -6.98
CA ASP A 373 -8.54 -7.92 -6.32
C ASP A 373 -9.26 -7.76 -4.98
N THR A 374 -9.75 -8.87 -4.43
CA THR A 374 -10.35 -8.88 -3.10
C THR A 374 -9.25 -8.93 -2.03
N PRO A 375 -9.25 -8.04 -1.03
CA PRO A 375 -8.32 -8.13 0.09
C PRO A 375 -8.45 -9.44 0.86
N PHE A 376 -7.34 -9.88 1.47
CA PHE A 376 -7.33 -11.10 2.27
C PHE A 376 -8.33 -11.02 3.44
N GLY A 377 -9.09 -12.09 3.67
CA GLY A 377 -10.09 -12.15 4.76
C GLY A 377 -11.43 -11.46 4.46
N TYR A 378 -11.62 -10.97 3.23
CA TYR A 378 -12.87 -10.37 2.74
C TYR A 378 -13.61 -11.29 1.75
N PRO A 379 -14.95 -11.18 1.64
CA PRO A 379 -15.72 -11.94 0.65
C PRO A 379 -15.29 -11.61 -0.77
N LEU A 380 -15.20 -12.63 -1.64
CA LEU A 380 -14.79 -12.46 -3.03
C LEU A 380 -15.71 -11.48 -3.76
N SER A 381 -15.13 -10.34 -4.17
CA SER A 381 -15.81 -9.24 -4.86
C SER A 381 -15.01 -8.76 -6.07
N GLY A 382 -13.71 -8.55 -5.89
CA GLY A 382 -12.79 -8.08 -6.92
C GLY A 382 -12.00 -9.19 -7.60
N ARG A 383 -11.79 -9.07 -8.92
CA ARG A 383 -10.81 -9.87 -9.70
C ARG A 383 -9.87 -8.95 -10.47
N GLN A 384 -8.57 -9.03 -10.17
CA GLN A 384 -7.55 -8.17 -10.77
C GLN A 384 -7.55 -8.27 -12.31
N SER A 385 -7.82 -7.12 -12.94
CA SER A 385 -7.59 -6.96 -14.38
C SER A 385 -6.10 -6.73 -14.65
N ARG A 386 -5.66 -6.96 -15.88
CA ARG A 386 -4.23 -6.98 -16.22
C ARG A 386 -3.96 -6.50 -17.63
N LEU A 387 -2.72 -6.14 -17.91
CA LEU A 387 -2.24 -5.87 -19.25
C LEU A 387 -1.78 -7.17 -19.93
N GLU A 388 -1.98 -7.27 -21.24
CA GLU A 388 -1.55 -8.41 -22.05
C GLU A 388 -0.73 -7.93 -23.25
N ASP A 389 0.41 -8.59 -23.48
CA ASP A 389 1.21 -8.45 -24.68
C ASP A 389 1.72 -9.82 -25.11
N GLU A 390 1.84 -10.04 -26.42
CA GLU A 390 2.29 -11.30 -26.99
C GLU A 390 3.78 -11.56 -26.70
N ASN A 391 4.57 -10.51 -26.51
CA ASN A 391 6.00 -10.62 -26.19
C ASN A 391 6.27 -10.69 -24.68
N TYR A 392 5.24 -10.64 -23.83
CA TYR A 392 5.42 -10.76 -22.39
C TYR A 392 5.74 -12.21 -22.01
N VAL A 393 7.00 -12.47 -21.66
CA VAL A 393 7.44 -13.78 -21.18
C VAL A 393 6.95 -13.97 -19.75
N ARG A 394 6.02 -14.91 -19.55
CA ARG A 394 5.45 -15.22 -18.23
C ARG A 394 6.24 -16.29 -17.47
N PHE A 395 6.80 -17.26 -18.19
CA PHE A 395 7.54 -18.37 -17.62
C PHE A 395 8.86 -18.56 -18.37
N ASP A 396 9.89 -18.97 -17.65
CA ASP A 396 11.16 -19.38 -18.24
C ASP A 396 11.05 -20.77 -18.92
N LEU A 397 12.14 -21.24 -19.52
CA LEU A 397 12.19 -22.56 -20.18
C LEU A 397 11.94 -23.73 -19.22
N ALA A 398 12.09 -23.53 -17.90
CA ALA A 398 11.83 -24.53 -16.87
C ALA A 398 10.40 -24.43 -16.29
N GLY A 399 9.56 -23.51 -16.80
CA GLY A 399 8.19 -23.30 -16.33
C GLY A 399 8.08 -22.48 -15.04
N ARG A 400 9.18 -21.91 -14.54
CA ARG A 400 9.16 -21.03 -13.37
C ARG A 400 8.71 -19.63 -13.77
N PRO A 401 8.07 -18.86 -12.87
CA PRO A 401 7.73 -17.47 -13.17
C PRO A 401 8.95 -16.69 -13.65
N GLU A 402 8.84 -16.08 -14.83
CA GLU A 402 9.87 -15.17 -15.32
C GLU A 402 9.82 -13.91 -14.46
N GLN A 403 10.97 -13.51 -13.91
CA GLN A 403 11.08 -12.38 -13.00
C GLN A 403 11.75 -11.17 -13.66
N ASP A 404 12.43 -11.33 -14.80
CA ASP A 404 13.07 -10.22 -15.49
C ASP A 404 12.20 -9.73 -16.67
N ASP A 405 12.27 -8.43 -16.96
CA ASP A 405 11.64 -7.87 -18.15
C ASP A 405 12.44 -8.23 -19.42
N LYS A 406 11.94 -9.21 -20.16
CA LYS A 406 12.56 -9.72 -21.39
C LYS A 406 11.82 -9.26 -22.64
N GLY A 407 12.59 -9.04 -23.71
CA GLY A 407 12.06 -8.69 -25.03
C GLY A 407 11.49 -7.28 -25.10
N SER A 408 10.61 -7.06 -26.09
CA SER A 408 10.04 -5.75 -26.44
C SER A 408 8.64 -5.52 -25.88
N SER A 409 8.20 -6.33 -24.91
CA SER A 409 6.88 -6.14 -24.28
C SER A 409 6.80 -4.75 -23.63
N PRO A 410 5.73 -3.98 -23.89
CA PRO A 410 5.48 -2.74 -23.17
C PRO A 410 5.06 -3.03 -21.72
N VAL A 411 4.48 -4.20 -21.43
CA VAL A 411 4.15 -4.63 -20.06
C VAL A 411 5.45 -4.91 -19.31
N ARG A 412 5.63 -4.25 -18.17
CA ARG A 412 6.85 -4.28 -17.35
C ARG A 412 6.53 -4.74 -15.93
N ARG A 413 7.55 -5.28 -15.27
CA ARG A 413 7.57 -5.61 -13.83
C ARG A 413 8.23 -4.51 -13.01
N GLU A 414 9.14 -3.74 -13.62
CA GLU A 414 9.66 -2.50 -13.05
C GLU A 414 8.52 -1.49 -12.80
N SER A 415 8.76 -0.51 -11.92
CA SER A 415 7.77 0.52 -11.55
C SER A 415 6.43 -0.04 -11.04
N THR A 416 6.49 -1.18 -10.34
CA THR A 416 5.35 -1.82 -9.63
C THR A 416 5.38 -1.56 -8.12
N ILE A 417 6.30 -0.72 -7.65
CA ILE A 417 6.36 -0.23 -6.28
C ILE A 417 5.01 0.37 -5.87
N ASN A 418 4.69 0.32 -4.59
CA ASN A 418 3.49 0.96 -4.05
C ASN A 418 3.47 2.45 -4.42
N ALA A 419 2.39 2.91 -5.06
CA ALA A 419 2.27 4.29 -5.54
C ALA A 419 2.18 5.31 -4.40
N LEU A 420 1.97 4.86 -3.16
CA LEU A 420 2.03 5.67 -1.93
C LEU A 420 3.42 5.69 -1.30
N ALA A 421 4.39 4.97 -1.85
CA ALA A 421 5.72 4.75 -1.28
C ALA A 421 6.85 5.36 -2.14
N THR A 422 6.53 6.37 -2.95
CA THR A 422 7.47 7.10 -3.81
C THR A 422 7.86 8.48 -3.26
N GLY A 423 7.30 8.87 -2.11
CA GLY A 423 7.75 10.00 -1.30
C GLY A 423 9.22 9.90 -0.85
N THR A 424 9.70 10.97 -0.22
CA THR A 424 11.14 11.19 0.04
C THR A 424 11.58 10.60 1.38
N HIS A 425 10.79 10.78 2.44
CA HIS A 425 11.24 10.50 3.82
C HIS A 425 10.74 9.16 4.37
N ALA A 426 9.70 8.58 3.77
CA ALA A 426 9.15 7.31 4.24
C ALA A 426 10.11 6.14 3.97
N ILE A 427 10.22 5.24 4.95
CA ILE A 427 10.96 3.99 4.77
C ILE A 427 10.10 3.03 3.97
N VAL A 428 10.61 2.55 2.85
CA VAL A 428 9.91 1.58 2.00
C VAL A 428 10.53 0.21 2.16
N VAL A 429 9.70 -0.81 2.42
CA VAL A 429 10.16 -2.16 2.72
C VAL A 429 9.67 -3.15 1.68
N GLY A 430 10.62 -3.78 0.98
CA GLY A 430 10.39 -4.94 0.11
C GLY A 430 10.54 -6.26 0.84
N ALA A 431 10.11 -7.33 0.19
CA ALA A 431 10.16 -8.70 0.71
C ALA A 431 11.27 -9.52 0.03
N TYR A 432 11.97 -10.35 0.82
CA TYR A 432 12.95 -11.31 0.32
C TYR A 432 12.84 -12.64 1.08
N LEU A 433 13.20 -13.73 0.39
CA LEU A 433 13.22 -15.09 0.94
C LEU A 433 14.43 -15.27 1.85
N ARG A 434 14.21 -15.67 3.09
CA ARG A 434 15.31 -15.86 4.05
C ARG A 434 16.29 -16.95 3.59
N SER A 435 15.76 -18.03 3.04
CA SER A 435 16.49 -19.24 2.65
C SER A 435 17.64 -18.99 1.69
N ASP A 436 17.44 -18.16 0.66
CA ASP A 436 18.42 -17.90 -0.39
C ASP A 436 18.77 -16.41 -0.58
N LYS A 437 18.17 -15.52 0.22
CA LYS A 437 18.32 -14.06 0.13
C LYS A 437 17.82 -13.47 -1.20
N ALA A 438 17.05 -14.22 -1.98
CA ALA A 438 16.44 -13.72 -3.21
C ALA A 438 15.25 -12.82 -2.89
N VAL A 439 15.02 -11.80 -3.72
CA VAL A 439 13.82 -10.96 -3.64
C VAL A 439 12.58 -11.82 -3.87
N SER A 440 11.54 -11.60 -3.08
CA SER A 440 10.28 -12.33 -3.22
C SER A 440 9.60 -12.00 -4.54
N GLU A 441 9.04 -13.00 -5.21
CA GLU A 441 8.47 -12.87 -6.56
C GLU A 441 7.33 -11.85 -6.66
N TYR A 442 6.70 -11.50 -5.55
CA TYR A 442 5.62 -10.51 -5.52
C TYR A 442 6.09 -9.09 -5.19
N SER A 443 7.30 -8.92 -4.63
CA SER A 443 7.75 -7.64 -4.08
C SER A 443 7.83 -6.57 -5.16
N GLY A 444 7.08 -5.49 -5.00
CA GLY A 444 7.07 -4.38 -5.93
C GLY A 444 8.46 -3.78 -6.14
N ALA A 445 8.75 -3.38 -7.38
CA ALA A 445 10.03 -2.82 -7.77
C ALA A 445 9.90 -1.35 -8.17
N GLY A 446 10.87 -0.52 -7.78
CA GLY A 446 10.95 0.87 -8.24
C GLY A 446 11.27 0.95 -9.74
N GLY A 447 11.10 2.14 -10.32
CA GLY A 447 11.56 2.41 -11.68
C GLY A 447 13.05 2.80 -11.73
N VAL A 448 13.73 2.50 -12.84
CA VAL A 448 15.15 2.88 -13.06
C VAL A 448 15.40 4.39 -12.90
N LYS A 449 14.43 5.24 -13.28
CA LYS A 449 14.53 6.70 -13.10
C LYS A 449 14.34 7.18 -11.64
N GLN A 450 13.58 6.43 -10.82
CA GLN A 450 13.38 6.77 -9.41
C GLN A 450 14.58 6.38 -8.54
N GLN A 451 15.32 5.33 -8.92
CA GLN A 451 16.54 4.91 -8.21
C GLN A 451 17.64 5.98 -8.23
N MET A 452 17.71 6.82 -9.27
CA MET A 452 18.75 7.87 -9.38
C MET A 452 18.46 9.12 -8.55
N ALA A 453 17.24 9.29 -8.01
CA ALA A 453 16.83 10.49 -7.28
C ALA A 453 16.84 10.32 -5.75
N ARG A 454 17.05 9.10 -5.24
CA ARG A 454 17.15 8.83 -3.80
C ARG A 454 18.63 8.81 -3.37
N PRO A 455 19.01 9.44 -2.25
CA PRO A 455 20.32 9.19 -1.64
C PRO A 455 20.50 7.69 -1.43
N GLN A 456 21.67 7.12 -1.76
CA GLN A 456 21.93 5.68 -1.60
C GLN A 456 21.74 5.17 -0.16
N SER A 457 21.76 6.09 0.83
CA SER A 457 21.46 5.81 2.24
C SER A 457 19.96 5.60 2.56
N GLU A 458 19.07 5.79 1.60
CA GLU A 458 17.60 5.71 1.73
C GLU A 458 16.96 4.78 0.68
N ALA A 459 17.76 3.87 0.12
CA ALA A 459 17.24 2.77 -0.68
C ALA A 459 16.21 1.95 0.14
N PRO A 460 15.17 1.37 -0.50
CA PRO A 460 14.17 0.58 0.21
C PRO A 460 14.84 -0.47 1.09
N MET A 461 14.62 -0.40 2.40
CA MET A 461 15.17 -1.35 3.35
C MET A 461 14.44 -2.68 3.19
N CYS A 462 15.09 -3.68 2.61
CA CYS A 462 14.54 -5.02 2.43
C CYS A 462 14.45 -5.74 3.80
N ARG A 463 13.27 -6.28 4.17
CA ARG A 463 13.11 -7.08 5.41
C ARG A 463 12.57 -8.49 5.15
N GLN A 464 12.90 -9.36 6.10
CA GLN A 464 12.87 -10.82 6.07
C GLN A 464 11.45 -11.43 6.07
N LEU A 465 11.23 -12.51 5.29
CA LEU A 465 10.11 -13.46 5.43
C LEU A 465 10.59 -14.93 5.35
N GLU A 466 10.18 -15.81 6.31
CA GLU A 466 9.82 -17.25 6.10
C GLU A 466 9.28 -18.04 7.35
N THR A 467 8.18 -18.80 7.13
CA THR A 467 7.45 -19.93 7.85
C THR A 467 6.15 -19.78 8.76
N SER A 468 5.04 -20.45 8.37
CA SER A 468 3.63 -20.64 8.86
C SER A 468 2.83 -21.56 7.88
N ARG A 469 2.23 -22.66 8.33
CA ARG A 469 1.72 -23.68 7.39
C ARG A 469 0.33 -23.42 6.77
N GLN A 470 -0.23 -22.22 6.95
CA GLN A 470 -1.31 -21.66 6.10
C GLN A 470 -0.84 -20.42 5.30
N TYR A 471 0.35 -19.91 5.61
CA TYR A 471 1.13 -18.85 4.96
C TYR A 471 2.57 -18.98 5.42
N THR A 472 3.52 -19.58 4.70
CA THR A 472 4.84 -19.87 5.31
C THR A 472 5.65 -18.61 5.67
N GLY A 473 5.41 -17.99 6.85
CA GLY A 473 5.80 -16.63 7.28
C GLY A 473 6.94 -16.27 8.25
N ILE A 474 6.75 -16.24 9.57
CA ILE A 474 7.47 -15.26 10.41
C ILE A 474 8.21 -15.90 11.58
N CYS A 475 9.53 -15.71 11.55
CA CYS A 475 10.37 -15.77 12.73
C CYS A 475 11.42 -14.65 12.66
N LEU A 476 11.37 -13.71 13.61
CA LEU A 476 12.54 -12.92 14.02
C LEU A 476 13.35 -13.78 15.00
N PRO A 477 14.68 -13.95 14.85
CA PRO A 477 15.47 -14.52 15.94
C PRO A 477 15.56 -13.50 17.10
N PRO A 478 15.62 -13.96 18.36
CA PRO A 478 15.92 -13.09 19.48
C PRO A 478 17.36 -12.57 19.34
N VAL A 479 17.57 -11.28 19.57
CA VAL A 479 18.90 -10.74 19.83
C VAL A 479 19.38 -11.31 21.16
N ARG A 480 20.26 -12.30 21.13
CA ARG A 480 21.16 -12.62 22.25
C ARG A 480 22.60 -12.62 21.76
N ALA A 481 23.41 -11.98 22.58
CA ALA A 481 24.84 -11.74 22.43
C ALA A 481 25.64 -13.03 22.24
N ALA A 482 26.65 -12.95 21.39
CA ALA A 482 27.87 -13.73 21.54
C ALA A 482 29.04 -12.81 21.23
N VAL A 483 29.80 -12.49 22.28
CA VAL A 483 31.13 -11.89 22.24
C VAL A 483 32.08 -12.91 21.58
N PRO A 484 32.96 -12.53 20.66
CA PRO A 484 34.02 -13.43 20.22
C PRO A 484 35.20 -13.38 21.19
N LEU A 485 35.68 -14.57 21.59
CA LEU A 485 37.09 -14.82 21.86
C LEU A 485 37.83 -14.95 20.53
#